data_AF-A0AAE0CKS4-F1
#
_entry.id   AF-A0AAE0CKS4-F1
#
_cell.length_a   1.000
_cell.length_b   1.000
_cell.length_c   1.000
_cell.angle_alpha   90.00
_cell.angle_beta   90.00
_cell.angle_gamma   90.00
#
_symmetry.space_group_name_H-M   'P 1'
#
loop_
_entity.id
_entity.type
_entity.pdbx_description
1 polymer ?
#
loop_
_entity_poly.entity_id
_entity_poly.type
_entity_poly.pdbx_seq_one_letter_code
_entity_poly.pdbx_strand_id
1 'polypeptide(L)'
;MSRMLGGSSDVFELAVGLKSNCHKLCHVKVGKLGLLNVDWVNVFQCKKAHLPIIYLGLPFGATPSSKVFWDPVLKRMESRMASCKRKFHNKGGRLVLVKAVLSNILANYLSIFEVPERVALAIENSQRSSFMEMVL
;
A
#
# COMPACT_ATOMS: atom_id res chain seq x y z
N MET A 1 -41.16 -15.87 -9.88
CA MET A 1 -40.30 -17.06 -9.80
C MET A 1 -39.46 -17.04 -11.07
N SER A 2 -38.15 -16.79 -11.08
CA SER A 2 -37.10 -17.52 -10.35
C SER A 2 -35.84 -16.64 -10.24
N ARG A 3 -35.46 -16.24 -9.02
CA ARG A 3 -34.12 -15.73 -8.69
C ARG A 3 -33.40 -16.84 -7.93
N MET A 4 -32.80 -17.76 -8.66
CA MET A 4 -31.87 -18.76 -8.13
C MET A 4 -30.76 -18.97 -9.14
N LEU A 5 -29.76 -18.10 -9.10
CA LEU A 5 -28.42 -18.42 -9.56
C LEU A 5 -27.48 -17.84 -8.51
N GLY A 6 -27.23 -18.64 -7.47
CA GLY A 6 -26.38 -18.28 -6.35
C GLY A 6 -24.95 -18.04 -6.83
N GLY A 7 -24.58 -16.77 -6.94
CA GLY A 7 -23.18 -16.37 -7.00
C GLY A 7 -22.61 -16.32 -5.58
N SER A 8 -21.32 -16.61 -5.42
CA SER A 8 -20.61 -16.45 -4.15
C SER A 8 -20.73 -15.03 -3.55
N SER A 9 -20.97 -14.03 -4.38
CA SER A 9 -21.23 -12.65 -3.93
C SER A 9 -22.55 -12.50 -3.16
N ASP A 10 -23.57 -13.31 -3.49
CA ASP A 10 -24.87 -13.24 -2.81
C ASP A 10 -24.77 -13.78 -1.39
N VAL A 11 -23.95 -14.82 -1.18
CA VAL A 11 -23.67 -15.40 0.14
C VAL A 11 -22.93 -14.39 1.03
N PHE A 12 -21.95 -13.67 0.47
CA PHE A 12 -21.23 -12.62 1.20
C PHE A 12 -22.16 -11.46 1.58
N GLU A 13 -23.01 -11.01 0.65
CA GLU A 13 -23.97 -9.95 0.90
C GLU A 13 -25.02 -10.37 1.95
N LEU A 14 -25.47 -11.62 1.92
CA LEU A 14 -26.42 -12.15 2.90
C LEU A 14 -25.80 -12.27 4.31
N ALA A 15 -24.54 -12.68 4.39
CA ALA A 15 -23.85 -12.90 5.66
C ALA A 15 -23.41 -11.61 6.34
N VAL A 16 -22.97 -10.61 5.57
CA VAL A 16 -22.35 -9.38 6.08
C VAL A 16 -23.24 -8.14 5.86
N GLY A 17 -24.29 -8.24 5.05
CA GLY A 17 -25.13 -7.10 4.67
C GLY A 17 -24.42 -6.07 3.78
N LEU A 18 -23.29 -6.44 3.18
CA LEU A 18 -22.45 -5.54 2.39
C LEU A 18 -22.39 -6.00 0.93
N LYS A 19 -22.70 -5.08 0.02
CA LYS A 19 -22.58 -5.31 -1.42
C LYS A 19 -21.12 -5.22 -1.85
N SER A 20 -20.65 -6.27 -2.53
CA SER A 20 -19.30 -6.32 -3.10
C SER A 20 -19.10 -5.24 -4.16
N ASN A 21 -17.94 -4.59 -4.11
CA ASN A 21 -17.60 -3.52 -5.04
C ASN A 21 -16.77 -4.04 -6.21
N CYS A 22 -17.45 -4.44 -7.28
CA CYS A 22 -16.82 -5.05 -8.45
C CYS A 22 -15.83 -4.13 -9.20
N HIS A 23 -15.91 -2.79 -9.03
CA HIS A 23 -14.93 -1.89 -9.67
C HIS A 23 -13.56 -1.89 -8.97
N LYS A 24 -13.53 -2.26 -7.68
CA LYS A 24 -12.30 -2.38 -6.86
C LYS A 24 -11.75 -3.80 -6.85
N LEU A 25 -12.60 -4.78 -7.12
CA LEU A 25 -12.24 -6.19 -7.14
C LEU A 25 -11.51 -6.52 -8.44
N CYS A 26 -10.33 -7.11 -8.29
CA CYS A 26 -9.53 -7.61 -9.39
C CYS A 26 -9.11 -9.05 -9.12
N HIS A 27 -9.25 -9.92 -10.11
CA HIS A 27 -8.72 -11.28 -10.04
C HIS A 27 -7.28 -11.30 -10.59
N VAL A 28 -6.35 -11.77 -9.77
CA VAL A 28 -4.94 -11.95 -10.15
C VAL A 28 -4.57 -13.41 -9.96
N LYS A 29 -3.97 -13.99 -10.99
CA LYS A 29 -3.44 -15.36 -10.93
C LYS A 29 -2.03 -15.32 -10.33
N VAL A 30 -1.82 -16.05 -9.22
CA VAL A 30 -0.51 -16.19 -8.57
C VAL A 30 -0.03 -17.64 -8.77
N GLY A 31 1.08 -17.82 -9.48
CA GLY A 31 1.64 -19.15 -9.79
C GLY A 31 0.87 -19.96 -10.84
N LYS A 32 1.31 -21.21 -11.06
CA LYS A 32 0.61 -22.23 -11.89
C LYS A 32 -0.14 -23.20 -10.97
N LEU A 33 -1.40 -22.91 -10.66
CA LEU A 33 -2.28 -23.87 -9.99
C LEU A 33 -3.04 -24.65 -11.07
N GLY A 34 -2.52 -25.79 -11.49
CA GLY A 34 -3.07 -26.59 -12.59
C GLY A 34 -4.41 -27.30 -12.31
N LEU A 35 -4.95 -27.17 -11.10
CA LEU A 35 -6.05 -28.02 -10.61
C LEU A 35 -7.42 -27.34 -10.54
N LEU A 36 -7.51 -26.01 -10.67
CA LEU A 36 -8.78 -25.28 -10.57
C LEU A 36 -8.88 -24.22 -11.68
N ASN A 37 -9.29 -24.64 -12.87
CA ASN A 37 -9.66 -23.75 -13.98
C ASN A 37 -11.07 -23.16 -13.78
N VAL A 38 -11.35 -22.62 -12.60
CA VAL A 38 -12.60 -21.88 -12.34
C VAL A 38 -12.43 -20.46 -12.86
N ASP A 39 -13.38 -20.00 -13.68
CA ASP A 39 -13.38 -18.62 -14.18
C ASP A 39 -13.95 -17.66 -13.14
N TRP A 40 -13.12 -17.36 -12.13
CA TRP A 40 -13.45 -16.45 -11.03
C TRP A 40 -13.81 -15.03 -11.50
N VAL A 41 -13.34 -14.62 -12.68
CA VAL A 41 -13.71 -13.32 -13.28
C VAL A 41 -15.21 -13.30 -13.58
N ASN A 42 -15.74 -14.38 -14.14
CA ASN A 42 -17.16 -14.50 -14.46
C ASN A 42 -18.01 -14.68 -13.19
N VAL A 43 -17.52 -15.45 -12.21
CA VAL A 43 -18.23 -15.68 -10.93
C VAL A 43 -18.42 -14.39 -10.13
N PHE A 44 -17.37 -13.56 -10.04
CA PHE A 44 -17.41 -12.32 -9.26
C PHE A 44 -17.69 -11.06 -10.10
N GLN A 45 -17.86 -11.21 -11.41
CA GLN A 45 -17.98 -10.10 -12.38
C GLN A 45 -16.88 -9.03 -12.16
N CYS A 46 -15.66 -9.49 -11.89
CA CYS A 46 -14.53 -8.63 -11.50
C CYS A 46 -13.49 -8.54 -12.62
N LYS A 47 -12.65 -7.50 -12.60
CA LYS A 47 -11.65 -7.30 -13.66
C LYS A 47 -10.49 -8.27 -13.50
N LYS A 48 -9.93 -8.77 -14.60
CA LYS A 48 -8.66 -9.50 -14.58
C LYS A 48 -7.50 -8.50 -14.47
N ALA A 49 -6.58 -8.71 -13.55
CA ALA A 49 -5.38 -7.91 -13.40
C ALA A 49 -4.13 -8.80 -13.40
N HIS A 50 -2.99 -8.18 -13.71
CA HIS A 50 -1.67 -8.82 -13.72
C HIS A 50 -0.77 -8.16 -12.68
N LEU A 51 0.14 -8.95 -12.10
CA LEU A 51 1.15 -8.42 -11.18
C LEU A 51 2.19 -7.57 -11.94
N PRO A 52 2.74 -6.53 -11.30
CA PRO A 52 2.45 -6.08 -9.94
C PRO A 52 1.21 -5.18 -9.86
N ILE A 53 0.41 -5.33 -8.78
CA ILE A 53 -0.76 -4.48 -8.49
C ILE A 53 -0.50 -3.59 -7.28
N ILE A 54 -1.06 -2.38 -7.20
CA ILE A 54 -0.91 -1.55 -6.00
C ILE A 54 -1.95 -1.97 -4.96
N TYR A 55 -1.50 -2.53 -3.84
CA TYR A 55 -2.32 -2.89 -2.69
C TYR A 55 -1.82 -2.18 -1.44
N LEU A 56 -2.70 -1.47 -0.72
CA LEU A 56 -2.37 -0.64 0.46
C LEU A 56 -1.29 0.43 0.21
N GLY A 57 -1.06 0.78 -1.05
CA GLY A 57 -0.01 1.72 -1.48
C GLY A 57 1.36 1.08 -1.70
N LEU A 58 1.45 -0.24 -1.76
CA LEU A 58 2.65 -1.00 -2.14
C LEU A 58 2.38 -1.82 -3.39
N PRO A 59 3.38 -2.01 -4.28
CA PRO A 59 3.23 -2.91 -5.41
C PRO A 59 3.31 -4.36 -4.94
N PHE A 60 2.14 -4.98 -4.77
CA PHE A 60 1.99 -6.40 -4.49
C PHE A 60 2.47 -7.24 -5.68
N GLY A 61 3.29 -8.24 -5.39
CA GLY A 61 3.95 -9.09 -6.40
C GLY A 61 5.21 -8.48 -7.04
N ALA A 62 5.61 -7.27 -6.65
CA ALA A 62 6.95 -6.75 -6.98
C ALA A 62 7.97 -7.19 -5.91
N THR A 63 9.23 -7.26 -6.30
CA THR A 63 10.31 -7.66 -5.39
C THR A 63 10.68 -6.51 -4.44
N PRO A 64 10.69 -6.75 -3.10
CA PRO A 64 11.09 -5.74 -2.11
C PRO A 64 12.54 -5.27 -2.26
N SER A 65 13.38 -6.02 -2.99
CA SER A 65 14.76 -5.65 -3.28
C SER A 65 14.89 -4.47 -4.27
N SER A 66 13.85 -4.17 -5.04
CA SER A 66 13.88 -3.11 -6.04
C SER A 66 13.52 -1.75 -5.43
N LYS A 67 14.26 -0.69 -5.81
CA LYS A 67 13.93 0.70 -5.42
C LYS A 67 12.51 1.09 -5.85
N VAL A 68 12.03 0.57 -6.98
CA VAL A 68 10.68 0.84 -7.52
C VAL A 68 9.58 0.36 -6.56
N PHE A 69 9.84 -0.69 -5.77
CA PHE A 69 8.90 -1.16 -4.74
C PHE A 69 8.68 -0.10 -3.64
N TRP A 70 9.74 0.63 -3.30
CA TRP A 70 9.76 1.59 -2.20
C TRP A 70 9.39 3.02 -2.60
N ASP A 71 9.35 3.31 -3.90
CA ASP A 71 9.01 4.64 -4.45
C ASP A 71 7.69 5.22 -3.89
N PRO A 72 6.60 4.45 -3.79
CA PRO A 72 5.35 4.93 -3.18
C PRO A 72 5.49 5.26 -1.69
N VAL A 73 6.33 4.51 -0.97
CA VAL A 73 6.61 4.74 0.45
C VAL A 73 7.40 6.03 0.64
N LEU A 74 8.45 6.22 -0.16
CA LEU A 74 9.26 7.44 -0.14
C LEU A 74 8.41 8.67 -0.46
N LYS A 75 7.57 8.64 -1.51
CA LYS A 75 6.64 9.72 -1.84
C LYS A 75 5.65 10.02 -0.72
N ARG A 76 5.16 8.99 -0.03
CA ARG A 76 4.26 9.15 1.13
C ARG A 76 4.99 9.83 2.30
N MET A 77 6.26 9.48 2.54
CA MET A 77 7.09 10.13 3.56
C MET A 77 7.30 11.61 3.22
N GLU A 78 7.69 11.92 1.99
CA GLU A 78 7.87 13.30 1.51
C GLU A 78 6.60 14.15 1.66
N SER A 79 5.46 13.63 1.22
CA SER A 79 4.17 14.33 1.34
C SER A 79 3.79 14.62 2.80
N ARG A 80 4.06 13.68 3.72
CA ARG A 80 3.83 13.85 5.16
C ARG A 80 4.79 14.88 5.76
N MET A 81 6.06 14.88 5.35
CA MET A 81 7.05 15.87 5.77
C MET A 81 6.68 17.28 5.29
N ALA A 82 6.30 17.44 4.03
CA ALA A 82 5.83 18.71 3.48
C ALA A 82 4.57 19.22 4.21
N SER A 83 3.65 18.32 4.54
CA SER A 83 2.47 18.65 5.33
C SER A 83 2.81 19.04 6.77
N CYS A 84 3.82 18.41 7.37
CA CYS A 84 4.32 18.77 8.70
C CYS A 84 4.96 20.16 8.71
N LYS A 85 5.77 20.49 7.70
CA LYS A 85 6.37 21.82 7.54
C LYS A 85 5.31 22.92 7.50
N ARG A 86 4.21 22.69 6.79
CA ARG A 86 3.08 23.64 6.72
C ARG A 86 2.32 23.79 8.03
N LYS A 87 2.20 22.73 8.84
CA LYS A 87 1.39 22.74 10.06
C LYS A 87 2.09 23.35 11.28
N PHE A 88 3.42 23.34 11.33
CA PHE A 88 4.16 23.73 12.54
C PHE A 88 5.15 24.85 12.23
N HIS A 89 4.97 26.01 12.89
CA HIS A 89 5.89 27.15 12.75
C HIS A 89 7.10 27.07 13.68
N ASN A 90 7.03 26.36 14.81
CA ASN A 90 8.15 26.28 15.75
C ASN A 90 9.09 25.10 15.39
N LYS A 91 10.41 25.30 15.60
CA LYS A 91 11.45 24.32 15.26
C LYS A 91 11.34 23.01 16.09
N GLY A 92 11.01 23.09 17.38
CA GLY A 92 10.93 21.92 18.28
C GLY A 92 9.78 20.95 17.97
N GLY A 93 8.58 21.48 17.75
CA GLY A 93 7.39 20.72 17.37
C GLY A 93 7.50 20.11 15.98
N ARG A 94 8.15 20.81 15.02
CA ARG A 94 8.52 20.22 13.72
C ARG A 94 9.42 19.00 13.88
N LEU A 95 10.46 19.10 14.71
CA LEU A 95 11.42 18.02 14.92
C LEU A 95 10.76 16.77 15.55
N VAL A 96 10.01 16.96 16.64
CA VAL A 96 9.33 15.85 17.33
C VAL A 96 8.34 15.16 16.40
N LEU A 97 7.56 15.93 15.63
CA LEU A 97 6.57 15.34 14.74
C LEU A 97 7.20 14.67 13.52
N VAL A 98 8.25 15.24 12.94
CA VAL A 98 9.00 14.61 11.83
C VAL A 98 9.57 13.28 12.30
N LYS A 99 10.20 13.23 13.48
CA LYS A 99 10.70 11.98 14.07
C LYS A 99 9.56 10.97 14.28
N ALA A 100 8.45 11.37 14.90
CA ALA A 100 7.32 10.48 15.16
C ALA A 100 6.68 9.92 13.87
N VAL A 101 6.47 10.77 12.87
CA VAL A 101 5.86 10.39 11.59
C VAL A 101 6.76 9.46 10.80
N LEU A 102 8.07 9.76 10.73
CA LEU A 102 9.05 8.91 10.07
C LEU A 102 9.18 7.56 10.77
N SER A 103 9.34 7.56 12.10
CA SER A 103 9.44 6.32 12.88
C SER A 103 8.19 5.45 12.71
N ASN A 104 6.99 6.03 12.70
CA ASN A 104 5.76 5.25 12.52
C ASN A 104 5.63 4.67 11.10
N ILE A 105 5.98 5.45 10.07
CA ILE A 105 5.96 4.96 8.68
C ILE A 105 6.97 3.82 8.53
N LEU A 106 8.20 4.02 9.01
CA LEU A 106 9.24 3.03 8.92
C LEU A 106 8.91 1.77 9.69
N ALA A 107 8.42 1.88 10.93
CA ALA A 107 8.02 0.72 11.73
C ALA A 107 6.95 -0.13 11.05
N ASN A 108 5.97 0.50 10.39
CA ASN A 108 4.91 -0.22 9.68
C ASN A 108 5.44 -1.02 8.48
N TYR A 109 6.40 -0.47 7.73
CA TYR A 109 6.94 -1.16 6.55
C TYR A 109 8.08 -2.13 6.88
N LEU A 110 8.93 -1.80 7.87
CA LEU A 110 10.02 -2.66 8.36
C LEU A 110 9.50 -3.95 8.99
N SER A 111 8.28 -3.94 9.55
CA SER A 111 7.66 -5.14 10.10
C SER A 111 7.25 -6.16 9.03
N ILE A 112 7.11 -5.74 7.76
CA ILE A 112 6.53 -6.56 6.69
C ILE A 112 7.59 -6.93 5.64
N PHE A 113 8.60 -6.09 5.43
CA PHE A 113 9.63 -6.29 4.40
C PHE A 113 11.03 -5.96 4.92
N GLU A 114 12.00 -6.76 4.50
CA GLU A 114 13.42 -6.41 4.66
C GLU A 114 13.77 -5.23 3.75
N VAL A 115 14.37 -4.18 4.34
CA VAL A 115 14.72 -2.95 3.61
C VAL A 115 16.09 -3.10 2.97
N PRO A 116 16.22 -2.90 1.65
CA PRO A 116 17.52 -2.87 0.99
C PRO A 116 18.35 -1.67 1.49
N GLU A 117 19.65 -1.86 1.62
CA GLU A 117 20.59 -0.82 2.10
C GLU A 117 20.45 0.52 1.35
N ARG A 118 20.27 0.47 0.02
CA ARG A 118 20.07 1.67 -0.81
C ARG A 118 18.82 2.46 -0.43
N VAL A 119 17.77 1.79 0.03
CA VAL A 119 16.52 2.42 0.46
C VAL A 119 16.67 2.97 1.86
N ALA A 120 17.35 2.25 2.77
CA ALA A 120 17.70 2.75 4.09
C ALA A 120 18.52 4.06 3.99
N LEU A 121 19.54 4.08 3.13
CA LEU A 121 20.33 5.30 2.87
C LEU A 121 19.49 6.44 2.29
N ALA A 122 18.54 6.14 1.40
CA ALA A 122 17.63 7.16 0.86
C ALA A 122 16.74 7.77 1.95
N ILE A 123 16.20 6.91 2.83
CA ILE A 123 15.42 7.34 4.00
C ILE A 123 16.27 8.24 4.89
N GLU A 124 17.46 7.80 5.30
CA GLU A 124 18.36 8.57 6.16
C GLU A 124 18.72 9.94 5.56
N ASN A 125 18.98 9.99 4.25
CA ASN A 125 19.25 11.24 3.55
C ASN A 125 18.02 12.17 3.56
N SER A 126 16.81 11.65 3.39
CA SER A 126 15.58 12.45 3.52
C SER A 126 15.36 12.99 4.94
N GLN A 127 15.71 12.21 5.98
CA GLN A 127 15.67 12.68 7.36
C GLN A 127 16.70 13.78 7.61
N ARG A 128 17.94 13.59 7.15
CA ARG A 128 19.03 14.54 7.30
C ARG A 128 18.74 15.85 6.57
N SER A 129 18.24 15.79 5.34
CA SER A 129 17.86 16.97 4.56
C SER A 129 16.77 17.78 5.26
N SER A 130 15.73 17.10 5.76
CA SER A 130 14.67 17.76 6.54
C SER A 130 15.19 18.40 7.83
N PHE A 131 16.17 17.78 8.48
CA PHE A 131 16.82 18.34 9.66
C PHE A 131 17.66 19.59 9.33
N MET A 132 18.47 19.54 8.27
CA MET A 132 19.33 20.67 7.86
C MET A 132 18.51 21.90 7.49
N GLU A 133 17.39 21.75 6.78
CA GLU A 133 16.48 22.86 6.47
C GLU A 133 15.79 23.47 7.71
N MET A 134 15.73 22.76 8.84
CA MET A 134 15.19 23.31 10.09
C MET A 134 16.24 24.04 10.93
N VAL A 135 17.53 23.77 10.71
CA VAL A 135 18.64 24.39 11.46
C VAL A 135 19.02 25.75 10.85
N LEU A 136 18.98 25.88 9.51
CA LEU A 136 18.99 27.17 8.81
C LEU A 136 17.76 28.03 9.18
#